data_AF-A0A7D7LN09-F1
#
_entry.id   AF-A0A7D7LN09-F1
#
_cell.length_a   1.000
_cell.length_b   1.000
_cell.length_c   1.000
_cell.angle_alpha   90.00
_cell.angle_beta   90.00
_cell.angle_gamma   90.00
#
_symmetry.space_group_name_H-M   'P 1'
#
loop_
_entity.id
_entity.type
_entity.pdbx_description
1 polymer ?
#
loop_
_entity_poly.entity_id
_entity_poly.type
_entity_poly.pdbx_seq_one_letter_code
_entity_poly.pdbx_strand_id
1 'polypeptide(L)'
;MIDKNFYLENLTAFDLMIGSDRAEAEKVIFRVYCILQRDRIWLSNVALPEEIDQEDVDMLHDIEEELEVLDQTYNFRFQEFHEMVLENLGAENNAWADLDDEDEDFDDIFDDLYDDEDLDEDIEGIN
;
A
#
# COMPACT_ATOMS: atom_id res chain seq x y z
N MET A 1 -17.19 2.08 3.04
CA MET A 1 -17.33 0.90 3.93
C MET A 1 -16.07 0.08 3.76
N ILE A 2 -15.44 -0.30 4.86
CA ILE A 2 -14.16 -1.00 4.84
C ILE A 2 -14.39 -2.46 4.38
N ASP A 3 -13.55 -2.94 3.49
CA ASP A 3 -13.65 -4.32 2.98
C ASP A 3 -12.79 -5.27 3.80
N LYS A 4 -13.43 -5.98 4.73
CA LYS A 4 -12.75 -6.95 5.62
C LYS A 4 -12.19 -8.16 4.85
N ASN A 5 -12.88 -8.58 3.79
CA ASN A 5 -12.46 -9.75 3.02
C ASN A 5 -11.18 -9.45 2.24
N PHE A 6 -11.05 -8.23 1.72
CA PHE A 6 -9.82 -7.77 1.08
C PHE A 6 -8.59 -8.01 1.97
N TYR A 7 -8.62 -7.57 3.23
CA TYR A 7 -7.49 -7.75 4.15
C TYR A 7 -7.18 -9.22 4.41
N LEU A 8 -8.20 -10.03 4.73
CA LEU A 8 -8.02 -11.45 5.02
C LEU A 8 -7.47 -12.23 3.83
N GLU A 9 -8.02 -11.99 2.64
CA GLU A 9 -7.61 -12.68 1.42
C GLU A 9 -6.16 -12.34 1.05
N ASN A 10 -5.78 -11.05 1.12
CA ASN A 10 -4.45 -10.62 0.72
C ASN A 10 -3.37 -10.98 1.75
N LEU A 11 -3.65 -10.92 3.05
CA LEU A 11 -2.72 -11.42 4.07
C LEU A 11 -2.52 -12.94 3.95
N THR A 12 -3.61 -13.68 3.70
CA THR A 12 -3.52 -15.12 3.44
C THR A 12 -2.71 -15.41 2.17
N ALA A 13 -2.91 -14.62 1.11
CA ALA A 13 -2.16 -14.77 -0.13
C ALA A 13 -0.66 -14.48 0.09
N PHE A 14 -0.33 -13.42 0.82
CA PHE A 14 1.04 -13.10 1.21
C PHE A 14 1.73 -14.28 1.91
N ASP A 15 1.09 -14.87 2.93
CA ASP A 15 1.63 -16.00 3.68
C ASP A 15 1.96 -17.21 2.78
N LEU A 16 1.12 -17.45 1.78
CA LEU A 16 1.35 -18.53 0.82
C LEU A 16 2.51 -18.25 -0.13
N MET A 17 2.77 -16.98 -0.45
CA MET A 17 3.70 -16.57 -1.49
C MET A 17 5.10 -16.20 -0.97
N ILE A 18 5.24 -15.62 0.23
CA ILE A 18 6.50 -15.05 0.71
C ILE A 18 7.69 -16.03 0.73
N GLY A 19 7.43 -17.34 0.78
CA GLY A 19 8.44 -18.39 0.69
C GLY A 19 8.77 -18.88 -0.73
N SER A 20 7.88 -18.67 -1.70
CA SER A 20 8.01 -19.19 -3.08
C SER A 20 8.23 -18.09 -4.13
N ASP A 21 7.56 -16.95 -3.97
CA ASP A 21 7.62 -15.81 -4.88
C ASP A 21 7.57 -14.52 -4.04
N ARG A 22 8.77 -14.04 -3.70
CA ARG A 22 8.91 -12.87 -2.83
C ARG A 22 8.47 -11.57 -3.51
N ALA A 23 8.71 -11.44 -4.81
CA ALA A 23 8.36 -10.22 -5.54
C ALA A 23 6.84 -10.05 -5.59
N GLU A 24 6.12 -11.13 -5.90
CA GLU A 24 4.65 -11.10 -5.91
C GLU A 24 4.07 -10.92 -4.49
N ALA A 25 4.68 -11.56 -3.49
CA ALA A 25 4.28 -11.35 -2.09
C ALA A 25 4.48 -9.89 -1.65
N GLU A 26 5.59 -9.25 -2.06
CA GLU A 26 5.85 -7.84 -1.79
C GLU A 26 4.78 -6.95 -2.42
N LYS A 27 4.40 -7.17 -3.69
CA LYS A 27 3.30 -6.42 -4.33
C LYS A 27 2.01 -6.51 -3.52
N VAL A 28 1.62 -7.72 -3.11
CA VAL A 28 0.40 -7.93 -2.32
C VAL A 28 0.45 -7.21 -0.98
N ILE A 29 1.55 -7.32 -0.23
CA ILE A 29 1.61 -6.71 1.11
C ILE A 29 1.67 -5.18 1.06
N PHE A 30 2.33 -4.61 0.05
CA PHE A 30 2.28 -3.18 -0.17
C PHE A 30 0.88 -2.69 -0.58
N ARG A 31 0.15 -3.46 -1.38
CA ARG A 31 -1.27 -3.17 -1.68
C ARG A 31 -2.11 -3.14 -0.40
N VAL A 32 -1.95 -4.12 0.49
CA VAL A 32 -2.61 -4.14 1.81
C VAL A 32 -2.29 -2.88 2.60
N TYR A 33 -1.01 -2.49 2.66
CA TYR A 33 -0.58 -1.28 3.35
C TYR A 33 -1.21 -0.01 2.77
N CYS A 34 -1.25 0.16 1.45
CA CYS A 34 -1.87 1.32 0.81
C CYS A 34 -3.37 1.43 1.13
N ILE A 35 -4.10 0.31 1.06
CA ILE A 35 -5.52 0.27 1.39
C ILE A 35 -5.76 0.59 2.87
N LEU A 36 -4.91 0.09 3.78
CA LEU A 36 -4.92 0.51 5.19
C LEU A 36 -4.77 2.02 5.36
N GLN A 37 -3.80 2.66 4.68
CA GLN A 37 -3.62 4.11 4.79
C GLN A 37 -4.85 4.88 4.29
N ARG A 38 -5.42 4.46 3.14
CA ARG A 38 -6.66 5.03 2.60
C ARG A 38 -7.80 4.93 3.61
N ASP A 39 -8.02 3.74 4.18
CA ASP A 39 -9.15 3.49 5.08
C ASP A 39 -9.01 4.23 6.41
N ARG A 40 -7.78 4.40 6.91
CA ARG A 40 -7.50 5.26 8.08
C ARG A 40 -7.75 6.74 7.81
N ILE A 41 -7.37 7.23 6.63
CA ILE A 41 -7.67 8.61 6.20
C ILE A 41 -9.18 8.80 6.10
N TRP A 42 -9.89 7.84 5.52
CA TRP A 42 -11.34 7.89 5.40
C TRP A 42 -12.02 7.95 6.77
N LEU A 43 -11.66 7.05 7.72
CA LEU A 43 -12.21 7.06 9.07
C LEU A 43 -11.93 8.35 9.86
N SER A 44 -10.75 8.94 9.68
CA SER A 44 -10.35 10.13 10.44
C SER A 44 -10.88 11.44 9.86
N ASN A 45 -11.01 11.54 8.53
CA ASN A 45 -11.25 12.81 7.86
C ASN A 45 -12.57 12.89 7.08
N VAL A 46 -13.17 11.76 6.72
CA VAL A 46 -14.33 11.71 5.80
C VAL A 46 -15.57 11.14 6.48
N ALA A 47 -15.43 10.03 7.21
CA ALA A 47 -16.55 9.32 7.83
C ALA A 47 -17.28 10.20 8.86
N LEU A 48 -18.60 10.21 8.80
CA LEU A 48 -19.41 10.82 9.85
C LEU A 48 -19.36 9.94 11.12
N PRO A 49 -19.50 10.52 12.32
CA PRO A 49 -19.43 9.74 13.57
C PRO A 49 -20.43 8.57 13.64
N GLU A 50 -21.60 8.70 13.02
CA GLU A 50 -22.58 7.62 12.91
C GLU A 50 -22.22 6.50 11.93
N GLU A 51 -21.26 6.73 11.03
CA GLU A 51 -20.78 5.76 10.04
C GLU A 51 -19.54 4.99 10.53
N ILE A 52 -18.95 5.42 11.64
CA ILE A 52 -17.80 4.77 12.25
C ILE A 52 -18.29 3.58 13.09
N ASP A 53 -18.06 2.38 12.57
CA ASP A 53 -18.22 1.14 13.34
C ASP A 53 -16.95 0.88 14.15
N GLN A 54 -17.10 0.57 15.45
CA GLN A 54 -15.97 0.22 16.30
C GLN A 54 -15.30 -1.08 15.81
N GLU A 55 -16.06 -2.01 15.23
CA GLU A 55 -15.50 -3.24 14.68
C GLU A 55 -14.52 -2.97 13.54
N ASP A 56 -14.79 -1.94 12.72
CA ASP A 56 -13.91 -1.54 11.62
C ASP A 56 -12.63 -0.87 12.17
N VAL A 57 -12.76 -0.04 13.20
CA VAL A 57 -11.61 0.59 13.88
C VAL A 57 -10.69 -0.47 14.49
N ASP A 58 -11.27 -1.42 15.22
CA ASP A 58 -10.52 -2.49 15.88
C ASP A 58 -9.82 -3.37 14.84
N MET A 59 -10.51 -3.73 13.75
CA MET A 59 -9.91 -4.51 12.68
C MET A 59 -8.73 -3.78 12.02
N LEU A 60 -8.87 -2.50 11.65
CA LEU A 60 -7.76 -1.78 11.03
C LEU A 60 -6.55 -1.66 11.97
N HIS A 61 -6.78 -1.56 13.27
CA HIS A 61 -5.71 -1.58 14.26
C HIS A 61 -4.99 -2.93 14.31
N ASP A 62 -5.74 -4.05 14.30
CA ASP A 62 -5.15 -5.39 14.26
C ASP A 62 -4.30 -5.59 12.98
N ILE A 63 -4.77 -5.10 11.83
CA ILE A 63 -4.02 -5.14 10.57
C ILE A 63 -2.75 -4.28 10.66
N GLU A 64 -2.81 -3.10 11.28
CA GLU A 64 -1.63 -2.24 11.49
C GLU A 64 -0.57 -2.94 12.33
N GLU A 65 -0.95 -3.59 13.43
CA GLU A 65 -0.04 -4.38 14.27
C GLU A 65 0.59 -5.54 13.48
N GLU A 66 -0.20 -6.24 12.66
CA GLU A 66 0.30 -7.34 11.83
C GLU A 66 1.32 -6.84 10.80
N LEU A 67 1.03 -5.73 10.10
CA LEU A 67 1.97 -5.13 9.16
C LEU A 67 3.25 -4.64 9.83
N GLU A 68 3.18 -4.13 11.06
CA GLU A 68 4.38 -3.76 11.83
C GLU A 68 5.27 -4.98 12.12
N VAL A 69 4.66 -6.11 12.52
CA VAL A 69 5.38 -7.37 12.75
C VAL A 69 6.00 -7.88 11.45
N LEU A 70 5.27 -7.80 10.33
CA LEU A 70 5.77 -8.21 9.03
C LEU A 70 6.93 -7.31 8.57
N ASP A 71 6.84 -6.01 8.78
CA ASP A 71 7.92 -5.07 8.46
C ASP A 71 9.18 -5.37 9.27
N GLN A 72 9.05 -5.63 10.58
CA GLN A 72 10.19 -6.04 11.41
C GLN A 72 10.81 -7.37 10.98
N THR A 73 9.99 -8.28 10.44
CA THR A 73 10.41 -9.63 10.04
C THR A 73 11.10 -9.65 8.67
N TYR A 74 10.55 -8.91 7.70
CA TYR A 74 10.96 -8.97 6.30
C TYR A 74 11.63 -7.70 5.78
N ASN A 75 11.59 -6.62 6.57
CA ASN A 75 12.18 -5.31 6.30
C ASN A 75 11.64 -4.66 5.01
N PHE A 76 10.31 -4.51 4.95
CA PHE A 76 9.61 -3.90 3.80
C PHE A 76 9.76 -2.38 3.75
N ARG A 77 10.01 -1.72 4.89
CA ARG A 77 10.16 -0.28 5.07
C ARG A 77 8.88 0.49 4.68
N PHE A 78 7.72 0.01 5.10
CA PHE A 78 6.42 0.60 4.74
C PHE A 78 6.32 2.09 5.07
N GLN A 79 6.83 2.53 6.23
CA GLN A 79 6.79 3.94 6.61
C GLN A 79 7.60 4.81 5.66
N GLU A 80 8.81 4.38 5.31
CA GLU A 80 9.68 5.14 4.42
C GLU A 80 9.11 5.22 3.00
N PHE A 81 8.49 4.12 2.54
CA PHE A 81 7.71 4.13 1.30
C PHE A 81 6.57 5.15 1.34
N HIS A 82 5.80 5.17 2.44
CA HIS A 82 4.70 6.12 2.59
C HIS A 82 5.20 7.57 2.59
N GLU A 83 6.28 7.86 3.32
CA GLU A 83 6.89 9.19 3.33
C GLU A 83 7.36 9.61 1.93
N MET A 84 8.02 8.72 1.19
CA MET A 84 8.42 8.96 -0.20
C MET A 84 7.23 9.24 -1.11
N VAL A 85 6.15 8.46 -1.00
CA VAL A 85 4.91 8.66 -1.76
C VAL A 85 4.29 10.03 -1.44
N LEU A 86 4.22 10.40 -0.16
CA LEU A 86 3.69 11.72 0.25
C LEU A 86 4.57 12.89 -0.22
N GLU A 87 5.90 12.73 -0.21
CA GLU A 87 6.82 13.75 -0.72
C GLU A 87 6.67 13.95 -2.23
N ASN A 88 6.54 12.85 -2.99
CA ASN A 88 6.31 12.89 -4.44
C ASN A 88 4.93 13.49 -4.77
N LEU A 89 3.89 13.13 -4.03
CA LEU A 89 2.54 13.71 -4.18
C LEU A 89 2.49 15.19 -3.77
N GLY A 90 3.28 15.59 -2.76
CA GLY A 90 3.42 16.99 -2.34
C GLY A 90 4.17 17.86 -3.36
N ALA A 91 5.03 17.25 -4.18
CA ALA A 91 5.68 17.90 -5.31
C ALA A 91 4.73 18.10 -6.51
N GLU A 92 3.73 17.24 -6.66
CA GLU A 92 2.72 17.25 -7.72
C GLU A 92 1.32 17.56 -7.16
N ASN A 93 1.10 18.82 -6.83
CA ASN A 93 -0.05 19.37 -6.10
C ASN A 93 -1.44 19.24 -6.79
N ASN A 94 -1.82 18.09 -7.37
CA ASN A 94 -3.16 17.83 -7.94
C ASN A 94 -3.57 16.34 -8.07
N ALA A 95 -2.71 15.33 -7.83
CA ALA A 95 -3.04 13.94 -8.18
C ALA A 95 -4.22 13.31 -7.40
N TRP A 96 -4.52 13.80 -6.18
CA TRP A 96 -5.70 13.33 -5.42
C TRP A 96 -7.03 13.90 -5.91
N ALA A 97 -7.01 14.96 -6.73
CA ALA A 97 -8.23 15.56 -7.28
C ALA A 97 -8.77 14.81 -8.50
N ASP A 98 -7.93 13.97 -9.14
CA ASP A 98 -8.32 13.15 -10.29
C ASP A 98 -8.66 11.69 -9.91
N LEU A 99 -8.49 11.29 -8.64
CA LEU A 99 -8.92 9.96 -8.14
C LEU A 99 -10.40 9.90 -7.73
N ASP A 100 -11.16 10.99 -7.89
CA ASP A 100 -12.56 11.09 -7.42
C ASP A 100 -13.61 10.75 -8.49
N ASP A 101 -13.21 10.38 -9.71
CA ASP A 101 -14.16 9.98 -10.75
C ASP A 101 -13.61 8.84 -11.61
N GLU A 102 -14.13 7.64 -11.37
CA GLU A 102 -13.91 6.35 -12.05
C GLU A 102 -13.02 5.37 -11.27
N ASP A 103 -13.59 4.17 -11.08
CA ASP A 103 -12.95 2.95 -10.60
C ASP A 103 -11.77 2.56 -11.53
N GLU A 104 -10.72 3.38 -11.62
CA GLU A 104 -9.44 2.96 -12.19
C GLU A 104 -8.89 1.89 -11.26
N ASP A 105 -8.78 0.67 -11.79
CA ASP A 105 -8.23 -0.48 -11.10
C ASP A 105 -6.89 -0.06 -10.49
N PHE A 106 -6.84 -0.04 -9.15
CA PHE A 106 -5.64 0.31 -8.37
C PHE A 106 -4.41 -0.55 -8.75
N ASP A 107 -4.65 -1.65 -9.50
CA ASP A 107 -3.66 -2.50 -10.13
C ASP A 107 -2.87 -1.77 -11.24
N ASP A 108 -3.49 -0.90 -12.05
CA ASP A 108 -2.81 -0.17 -13.14
C ASP A 108 -1.84 0.90 -12.61
N ILE A 109 -2.19 1.59 -11.50
CA ILE A 109 -1.30 2.57 -10.86
C ILE A 109 -0.10 1.88 -10.18
N PHE A 110 -0.31 0.68 -9.65
CA PHE A 110 0.75 -0.06 -8.97
C PHE A 110 1.71 -0.73 -9.96
N ASP A 111 1.21 -1.21 -11.10
CA ASP A 111 2.08 -1.68 -12.19
C ASP A 111 2.93 -0.53 -12.74
N ASP A 112 2.39 0.67 -13.00
CA ASP A 112 3.19 1.81 -13.46
C ASP A 112 4.25 2.30 -12.44
N LEU A 113 4.03 2.12 -11.13
CA LEU A 113 4.99 2.52 -10.09
C LEU A 113 6.11 1.48 -9.87
N TYR A 114 5.89 0.22 -10.28
CA TYR A 114 6.80 -0.91 -10.07
C TYR A 114 7.37 -1.49 -11.38
N ASP A 115 6.91 -1.07 -12.56
CA ASP A 115 7.40 -1.50 -13.88
C ASP A 115 8.61 -0.68 -14.37
N ASP A 116 9.36 -0.05 -13.46
CA ASP A 116 10.69 0.53 -13.77
C ASP A 116 11.77 -0.58 -13.73
N GLU A 117 11.54 -1.67 -14.47
CA GLU A 117 12.60 -2.57 -14.94
C GLU A 117 13.19 -1.97 -16.24
N ASP A 118 14.16 -1.06 -16.10
CA ASP A 118 15.41 -0.97 -16.88
C ASP A 118 15.93 0.49 -17.02
N LEU A 119 16.90 0.84 -16.18
CA LEU A 119 17.96 1.78 -16.56
C LEU A 119 19.33 1.11 -16.34
N ASP A 120 19.62 0.12 -17.19
CA ASP A 120 20.98 -0.28 -17.53
C ASP A 120 21.60 0.73 -18.53
N GLU A 121 22.94 0.90 -18.48
CA GLU A 121 23.85 1.81 -19.23
C GLU A 121 24.26 3.09 -18.46
N ASP A 122 25.49 3.30 -17.96
CA ASP A 122 26.81 2.94 -18.50
C ASP A 122 27.86 2.69 -17.38
N ILE A 123 28.51 1.52 -17.40
CA ILE A 123 29.87 1.35 -16.86
C ILE A 123 30.84 1.51 -18.03
N GLU A 124 31.16 2.76 -18.39
CA GLU A 124 32.37 3.04 -19.17
C GLU A 124 33.55 3.29 -18.22
N GLY A 125 34.51 2.37 -18.26
CA GLY A 125 35.76 2.50 -17.55
C GLY A 125 36.55 3.73 -17.97
N ILE A 126 37.17 4.38 -16.99
CA ILE A 126 38.33 5.22 -17.23
C ILE A 126 39.45 4.73 -16.33
N ASN A 127 40.49 4.28 -17.03
CA ASN A 127 41.83 3.96 -16.57
C ASN A 127 42.53 5.22 -16.04
#